data_AF-B0LCA7-F1
#
_entry.id   AF-B0LCA7-F1
#
_cell.length_a   1.000
_cell.length_b   1.000
_cell.length_c   1.000
_cell.angle_alpha   90.00
_cell.angle_beta   90.00
_cell.angle_gamma   90.00
#
_symmetry.space_group_name_H-M   'P 1'
#
loop_
_entity.id
_entity.type
_entity.pdbx_description
1 polymer ?
#
loop_
_entity_poly.entity_id
_entity_poly.type
_entity_poly.pdbx_seq_one_letter_code
_entity_poly.pdbx_strand_id
1 'polypeptide(L)'
;FPKFAGIAHGDLAGDAGVSAHGATVLKKLGDLLKARGAHTALLKPLSSSHATKHKIPIINFKLIAEVIGKVMEEKAGLDAAGQTALRNVMAVIIADME
;
A
#
# COMPACT_ATOMS: atom_id res chain seq x y z
N PHE A 1 -7.77 -10.33 3.04
CA PHE A 1 -6.71 -11.13 3.67
C PHE A 1 -7.31 -12.33 4.39
N PRO A 2 -7.19 -13.58 3.88
CA PRO A 2 -7.83 -14.75 4.51
C PRO A 2 -7.45 -14.94 5.98
N LYS A 3 -6.19 -14.64 6.34
CA LYS A 3 -5.68 -14.69 7.72
C LYS A 3 -6.42 -13.78 8.71
N PHE A 4 -7.06 -12.72 8.22
CA PHE A 4 -7.67 -11.68 9.06
C PHE A 4 -9.19 -11.54 8.84
N ALA A 5 -9.78 -12.34 7.96
CA ALA A 5 -11.15 -12.16 7.49
C ALA A 5 -12.21 -12.38 8.59
N GLY A 6 -11.89 -13.15 9.63
CA GLY A 6 -12.79 -13.44 10.75
C GLY A 6 -12.59 -12.55 11.98
N ILE A 7 -11.63 -11.62 11.96
CA ILE A 7 -11.40 -10.71 13.08
C ILE A 7 -12.52 -9.68 13.09
N ALA A 8 -13.17 -9.48 14.24
CA ALA A 8 -14.19 -8.46 14.37
C ALA A 8 -13.58 -7.07 14.14
N HIS A 9 -14.35 -6.16 13.54
CA HIS A 9 -13.82 -4.85 13.15
C HIS A 9 -13.21 -4.07 14.33
N GLY A 10 -13.82 -4.13 15.51
CA GLY A 10 -13.32 -3.48 16.73
C GLY A 10 -11.99 -4.05 17.24
N ASP A 11 -11.64 -5.28 16.87
CA ASP A 11 -10.43 -5.96 17.34
C ASP A 11 -9.24 -5.77 16.37
N LEU A 12 -9.49 -5.30 15.14
CA LEU A 12 -8.44 -5.14 14.11
C LEU A 12 -7.33 -4.19 14.55
N ALA A 13 -7.65 -3.14 15.30
CA ALA A 13 -6.68 -2.13 15.73
C ALA A 13 -5.64 -2.69 16.73
N GLY A 14 -6.03 -3.70 17.52
CA GLY A 14 -5.15 -4.36 18.48
C GLY A 14 -4.45 -5.61 17.93
N ASP A 15 -4.76 -6.03 16.70
CA ASP A 15 -4.20 -7.26 16.14
C ASP A 15 -2.74 -7.06 15.67
N ALA A 16 -1.83 -7.78 16.34
CA ALA A 16 -0.40 -7.72 16.04
C ALA A 16 -0.07 -8.27 14.64
N GLY A 17 -0.87 -9.22 14.13
CA GLY A 17 -0.70 -9.78 12.79
C GLY A 17 -1.04 -8.78 11.69
N VAL A 18 -2.14 -8.04 11.84
CA VAL A 18 -2.55 -6.94 10.96
C VAL A 18 -1.49 -5.85 10.98
N SER A 19 -1.00 -5.47 12.16
CA SER A 19 0.06 -4.46 12.33
C SER A 19 1.37 -4.89 11.64
N ALA A 20 1.81 -6.13 11.84
CA ALA A 20 3.01 -6.67 11.18
C ALA A 20 2.86 -6.73 9.65
N HIS A 21 1.66 -7.05 9.16
CA HIS A 21 1.40 -7.04 7.72
C HIS A 21 1.38 -5.62 7.16
N GLY A 22 0.75 -4.67 7.85
CA GLY A 22 0.78 -3.24 7.51
C GLY A 22 2.22 -2.70 7.43
N ALA A 23 3.08 -3.09 8.38
CA ALA A 23 4.49 -2.72 8.36
C ALA A 23 5.22 -3.28 7.12
N THR A 24 4.85 -4.49 6.66
CA THR A 24 5.41 -5.07 5.42
C THR A 24 5.05 -4.23 4.19
N VAL A 25 3.79 -3.79 4.11
CA VAL A 25 3.31 -2.92 3.03
C VAL A 25 4.05 -1.58 3.04
N LEU A 26 4.11 -0.90 4.19
CA LEU A 26 4.73 0.43 4.29
C LEU A 26 6.24 0.39 4.04
N LYS A 27 6.95 -0.67 4.47
CA LYS A 27 8.37 -0.86 4.14
C LYS A 27 8.59 -0.97 2.64
N LYS A 28 7.82 -1.81 1.94
CA LYS A 28 7.94 -1.97 0.50
C LYS A 28 7.57 -0.68 -0.25
N LEU A 29 6.53 0.04 0.19
CA LEU A 29 6.20 1.36 -0.36
C LEU A 29 7.37 2.34 -0.17
N GLY A 30 7.97 2.38 1.01
CA GLY A 30 9.15 3.19 1.28
C GLY A 30 10.33 2.87 0.36
N ASP A 31 10.58 1.60 0.06
CA ASP A 31 11.61 1.18 -0.90
C ASP A 31 11.29 1.68 -2.33
N LEU A 32 10.02 1.59 -2.76
CA LEU A 32 9.57 2.10 -4.06
C LEU A 32 9.76 3.63 -4.16
N LEU A 33 9.41 4.37 -3.10
CA LEU A 33 9.60 5.82 -3.04
C LEU A 33 11.08 6.21 -3.15
N LYS A 34 11.96 5.50 -2.44
CA LYS A 34 13.41 5.72 -2.48
C LYS A 34 14.02 5.41 -3.84
N ALA A 35 13.42 4.49 -4.60
CA ALA A 35 13.85 4.18 -5.96
C ALA A 35 13.52 5.28 -6.98
N ARG A 36 12.64 6.24 -6.65
CA ARG A 36 12.35 7.44 -7.46
C ARG A 36 12.06 7.13 -8.95
N GLY A 37 11.27 6.09 -9.21
CA GLY A 37 10.91 5.66 -10.55
C GLY A 37 11.79 4.54 -11.13
N ALA A 38 12.98 4.28 -10.57
CA ALA A 38 13.81 3.12 -10.92
C ALA A 38 13.33 1.84 -10.21
N HIS A 39 12.01 1.55 -10.27
CA HIS A 39 11.37 0.55 -9.41
C HIS A 39 11.06 -0.79 -10.09
N THR A 40 11.39 -0.99 -11.37
CA THR A 40 11.02 -2.19 -12.13
C THR A 40 11.39 -3.51 -11.42
N ALA A 41 12.61 -3.59 -10.87
CA ALA A 41 13.08 -4.78 -10.17
C ALA A 41 12.33 -5.05 -8.85
N LEU A 42 11.85 -3.99 -8.18
CA LEU A 42 11.06 -4.09 -6.95
C LEU A 42 9.59 -4.40 -7.25
N LEU A 43 9.06 -3.86 -8.35
CA LEU A 43 7.66 -3.91 -8.70
C LEU A 43 7.26 -5.21 -9.39
N LYS A 44 8.11 -5.77 -10.26
CA LYS A 44 7.84 -7.04 -10.97
C LYS A 44 7.44 -8.20 -10.04
N PRO A 45 8.19 -8.52 -8.97
CA PRO A 45 7.76 -9.58 -8.05
C PRO A 45 6.49 -9.23 -7.27
N LEU A 46 6.24 -7.93 -7.00
CA LEU A 46 5.04 -7.46 -6.31
C LEU A 46 3.79 -7.64 -7.18
N SER A 47 3.83 -7.18 -8.44
CA SER A 47 2.73 -7.36 -9.40
C SER A 47 2.42 -8.83 -9.61
N SER A 48 3.45 -9.64 -9.89
CA SER A 48 3.27 -11.08 -10.11
C SER A 48 2.63 -11.78 -8.90
N SER A 49 3.08 -11.51 -7.67
CA SER A 49 2.51 -12.15 -6.48
C SER A 49 1.07 -11.68 -6.20
N HIS A 50 0.77 -10.40 -6.39
CA HIS A 50 -0.56 -9.85 -6.14
C HIS A 50 -1.58 -10.32 -7.17
N ALA A 51 -1.19 -10.45 -8.44
CA ALA A 51 -2.06 -10.98 -9.49
C ALA A 51 -2.30 -12.49 -9.34
N THR A 52 -1.23 -13.28 -9.20
CA THR A 52 -1.33 -14.75 -9.36
C THR A 52 -1.51 -15.51 -8.06
N LYS A 53 -0.96 -15.02 -6.94
CA LYS A 53 -0.99 -15.72 -5.65
C LYS A 53 -2.05 -15.14 -4.73
N HIS A 54 -2.01 -13.82 -4.52
CA HIS A 54 -2.90 -13.16 -3.58
C HIS A 54 -4.25 -12.78 -4.21
N LYS A 55 -4.34 -12.78 -5.55
CA LYS A 55 -5.55 -12.51 -6.34
C LYS A 55 -6.17 -11.16 -5.96
N ILE A 56 -5.36 -10.12 -5.95
CA ILE A 56 -5.76 -8.77 -5.55
C ILE A 56 -6.14 -7.98 -6.80
N PRO A 57 -7.41 -7.55 -6.93
CA PRO A 57 -7.83 -6.62 -7.99
C PRO A 57 -7.04 -5.32 -7.91
N ILE A 58 -6.65 -4.76 -9.06
CA ILE A 58 -5.79 -3.57 -9.14
C ILE A 58 -6.40 -2.35 -8.43
N ILE A 59 -7.73 -2.24 -8.41
CA ILE A 59 -8.47 -1.16 -7.73
C ILE A 59 -8.14 -1.06 -6.23
N ASN A 60 -7.77 -2.17 -5.58
CA ASN A 60 -7.47 -2.19 -4.14
C ASN A 60 -6.18 -1.43 -3.80
N PHE A 61 -5.25 -1.26 -4.76
CA PHE A 61 -4.06 -0.43 -4.57
C PHE A 61 -4.41 1.07 -4.50
N LYS A 62 -5.46 1.50 -5.20
CA LYS A 62 -5.99 2.87 -5.07
C LYS A 62 -6.64 3.08 -3.71
N LEU A 63 -7.41 2.10 -3.24
CA LEU A 63 -8.06 2.18 -1.92
C LEU A 63 -7.05 2.30 -0.78
N ILE A 64 -5.99 1.48 -0.78
CA ILE A 64 -4.97 1.56 0.28
C ILE A 64 -4.15 2.87 0.20
N ALA A 65 -3.92 3.41 -1.00
CA ALA A 65 -3.24 4.69 -1.16
C ALA A 65 -4.01 5.85 -0.50
N GLU A 66 -5.34 5.90 -0.65
CA GLU A 66 -6.18 6.91 0.00
C GLU A 66 -6.14 6.80 1.53
N VAL A 67 -6.13 5.57 2.06
CA VAL A 67 -6.02 5.36 3.52
C VAL A 67 -4.65 5.80 4.03
N ILE A 68 -3.56 5.44 3.32
CA ILE A 68 -2.20 5.87 3.69
C ILE A 68 -2.11 7.40 3.66
N GLY A 69 -2.66 8.06 2.64
CA GLY A 69 -2.68 9.52 2.54
C GLY A 69 -3.31 10.19 3.75
N LYS A 70 -4.51 9.74 4.16
CA LYS A 70 -5.20 10.25 5.36
C LYS A 70 -4.42 9.99 6.65
N VAL A 71 -3.86 8.80 6.81
CA VAL A 71 -3.04 8.48 8.00
C VAL A 71 -1.77 9.34 8.03
N MET A 72 -1.14 9.61 6.89
CA MET A 72 0.03 10.48 6.82
C MET A 72 -0.31 11.94 7.05
N GLU A 73 -1.50 12.41 6.67
CA GLU A 73 -2.00 13.73 7.05
C GLU A 73 -2.06 13.85 8.58
N GLU A 74 -2.75 12.90 9.23
CA GLU A 74 -2.96 12.92 10.68
C GLU A 74 -1.68 12.71 11.50
N LYS A 75 -0.73 11.90 11.00
CA LYS A 75 0.40 11.40 11.80
C LYS A 75 1.76 11.88 11.33
N ALA A 76 1.88 12.38 10.11
CA ALA A 76 3.15 12.78 9.50
C ALA A 76 3.10 14.18 8.84
N GLY A 77 1.99 14.91 8.96
CA GLY A 77 1.84 16.26 8.42
C GLY A 77 1.77 16.32 6.90
N LEU A 78 1.33 15.25 6.24
CA LEU A 78 1.15 15.23 4.79
C LEU A 78 -0.07 16.08 4.38
N ASP A 79 0.19 17.31 3.96
CA ASP A 79 -0.84 18.24 3.51
C ASP A 79 -1.53 17.82 2.20
N ALA A 80 -2.49 18.62 1.75
CA ALA A 80 -3.26 18.33 0.53
C ALA A 80 -2.40 18.19 -0.73
N ALA A 81 -1.31 18.95 -0.83
CA ALA A 81 -0.37 18.87 -1.94
C ALA A 81 0.43 17.55 -1.85
N GLY A 82 0.89 17.19 -0.66
CA GLY A 82 1.54 15.91 -0.38
C GLY A 82 0.66 14.71 -0.67
N GLN A 83 -0.64 14.77 -0.33
CA GLN A 83 -1.60 13.72 -0.67
C GLN A 83 -1.78 13.59 -2.19
N THR A 84 -1.84 14.72 -2.90
CA THR A 84 -1.90 14.73 -4.37
C THR A 84 -0.65 14.12 -4.98
N ALA A 85 0.53 14.44 -4.45
CA ALA A 85 1.79 13.84 -4.87
C ALA A 85 1.80 12.32 -4.62
N LEU A 86 1.32 11.85 -3.45
CA LEU A 86 1.20 10.43 -3.16
C LEU A 86 0.27 9.71 -4.16
N ARG A 87 -0.89 10.30 -4.49
CA ARG A 87 -1.79 9.73 -5.51
C ARG A 87 -1.12 9.63 -6.87
N ASN A 88 -0.37 10.65 -7.28
CA ASN A 88 0.35 10.65 -8.55
C ASN A 88 1.42 9.56 -8.59
N VAL A 89 2.20 9.40 -7.52
CA VAL A 89 3.20 8.33 -7.42
C VAL A 89 2.53 6.95 -7.46
N MET A 90 1.44 6.77 -6.73
CA MET A 90 0.70 5.51 -6.74
C MET A 90 0.07 5.22 -8.11
N ALA A 91 -0.35 6.24 -8.86
CA ALA A 91 -0.85 6.07 -10.22
C ALA A 91 0.25 5.52 -11.17
N VAL A 92 1.48 6.04 -11.07
CA VAL A 92 2.63 5.51 -11.83
C VAL A 92 2.93 4.07 -11.42
N ILE A 93 2.99 3.78 -10.12
CA ILE A 93 3.23 2.42 -9.63
C ILE A 93 2.15 1.46 -10.14
N ILE A 94 0.87 1.85 -10.10
CA ILE A 94 -0.25 1.01 -10.54
C ILE A 94 -0.20 0.78 -12.06
N ALA A 95 0.08 1.81 -12.85
CA ALA A 95 0.22 1.67 -14.30
C ALA A 95 1.33 0.69 -14.69
N ASP A 96 2.44 0.66 -13.93
CA ASP A 96 3.54 -0.27 -14.15
C ASP A 96 3.28 -1.69 -13.58
N MET A 97 2.14 -1.91 -12.91
CA MET A 97 1.73 -3.24 -12.43
C MET A 97 0.81 -3.98 -13.42
N GLU A 98 0.14 -3.24 -14.31
CA GLU A 98 -0.72 -3.76 -15.38
C GLU A 98 0.11 -4.43 -16.50
#